data_AF-A0AAN5FJH3-F1
#
_entry.id   AF-A0AAN5FJH3-F1
#
_cell.length_a   1.000
_cell.length_b   1.000
_cell.length_c   1.000
_cell.angle_alpha   90.00
_cell.angle_beta   90.00
_cell.angle_gamma   90.00
#
_symmetry.space_group_name_H-M   'P 1'
#
loop_
_entity.id
_entity.type
_entity.pdbx_description
1 polymer ?
#
loop_
_entity_poly.entity_id
_entity_poly.type
_entity_poly.pdbx_seq_one_letter_code
_entity_poly.pdbx_strand_id
1 'polypeptide(L)'
;MQHLKNIKSGNPKTKEQYQLTKNFDVIWLWSEDDKNWYEEVKNFQPDTIKIVYDANNIIVAITKDASTLNPEGFSVVEVPDITANRRADDSGKWMFKDGAVVKRIYTADEQQQQAESQKAALLSEAESVIQPLERAVRLNMATDEERTRLEAWERYSVLVSRVDTANPEWPQKPE
;
A
#
# COMPACT_ATOMS: atom_id res chain seq x y z
N MET A 1 19.70 17.44 0.41
CA MET A 1 19.11 16.10 0.23
C MET A 1 18.49 16.06 -1.13
N GLN A 2 18.69 14.97 -1.86
CA GLN A 2 18.21 14.81 -3.23
C GLN A 2 16.69 14.64 -3.29
N HIS A 3 16.07 15.25 -4.30
CA HIS A 3 14.65 15.04 -4.61
C HIS A 3 14.49 15.15 -6.13
N LEU A 4 14.20 14.01 -6.76
CA LEU A 4 13.98 13.89 -8.21
C LEU A 4 12.52 13.46 -8.41
N LYS A 5 11.74 14.30 -9.07
CA LYS A 5 10.30 14.07 -9.24
C LYS A 5 9.98 13.58 -10.65
N ASN A 6 8.92 12.79 -10.75
CA ASN A 6 8.29 12.39 -12.02
C ASN A 6 9.29 11.88 -13.06
N ILE A 7 10.14 10.94 -12.64
CA ILE A 7 11.20 10.38 -13.46
C ILE A 7 10.60 9.56 -14.60
N LYS A 8 11.03 9.82 -15.83
CA LYS A 8 10.55 9.14 -17.04
C LYS A 8 11.72 8.81 -17.96
N SER A 9 11.54 7.81 -18.82
CA SER A 9 12.48 7.56 -19.91
C SER A 9 12.50 8.72 -20.91
N GLY A 10 13.67 8.96 -21.49
CA GLY A 10 13.89 9.97 -22.51
C GLY A 10 15.12 9.67 -23.35
N ASN A 11 15.26 10.39 -24.45
CA ASN A 11 16.38 10.18 -25.39
C ASN A 11 17.73 10.55 -24.75
N PRO A 12 18.83 9.90 -25.17
CA PRO A 12 20.18 10.32 -24.79
C PRO A 12 20.44 11.76 -25.27
N LYS A 13 21.05 12.58 -24.42
CA LYS A 13 21.36 14.00 -24.69
C LYS A 13 22.84 14.24 -25.03
N THR A 14 23.72 13.28 -24.76
CA THR A 14 25.16 13.38 -25.08
C THR A 14 25.62 12.27 -26.03
N LYS A 15 26.79 12.46 -26.66
CA LYS A 15 27.41 11.44 -27.54
C LYS A 15 27.72 10.15 -26.80
N GLU A 16 28.17 10.25 -25.55
CA GLU A 16 28.46 9.10 -24.70
C GLU A 16 27.18 8.33 -24.37
N GLN A 17 26.12 9.04 -23.95
CA GLN A 17 24.82 8.45 -23.69
C GLN A 17 24.25 7.76 -24.94
N TYR A 18 24.39 8.38 -26.11
CA TYR A 18 23.99 7.78 -27.39
C TYR A 18 24.77 6.49 -27.68
N GLN A 19 26.09 6.49 -27.48
CA GLN A 19 26.92 5.33 -27.74
C GLN A 19 26.60 4.16 -26.79
N LEU A 20 26.32 4.45 -25.52
CA LEU A 20 25.87 3.48 -24.53
C LEU A 20 24.49 2.91 -24.89
N THR A 21 23.55 3.76 -25.31
CA THR A 21 22.23 3.33 -25.81
C THR A 21 22.40 2.40 -27.00
N LYS A 22 23.22 2.78 -27.98
CA LYS A 22 23.44 2.00 -29.21
C LYS A 22 24.09 0.64 -28.94
N ASN A 23 24.98 0.54 -27.96
CA ASN A 23 25.77 -0.67 -27.72
C ASN A 23 25.17 -1.59 -26.66
N PHE A 24 24.40 -1.05 -25.72
CA PHE A 24 23.95 -1.77 -24.52
C PHE A 24 22.47 -1.53 -24.19
N ASP A 25 21.71 -0.90 -25.09
CA ASP A 25 20.27 -0.61 -24.94
C ASP A 25 19.92 0.14 -23.65
N VAL A 26 20.82 1.02 -23.18
CA VAL A 26 20.60 1.84 -21.98
C VAL A 26 19.38 2.75 -22.17
N ILE A 27 18.39 2.59 -21.29
CA ILE A 27 17.23 3.49 -21.18
C ILE A 27 17.60 4.63 -20.23
N TRP A 28 17.61 5.87 -20.72
CA TRP A 28 17.96 7.03 -19.90
C TRP A 28 16.75 7.59 -19.18
N LEU A 29 16.87 7.76 -17.87
CA LEU A 29 15.81 8.27 -17.02
C LEU A 29 16.08 9.72 -16.61
N TRP A 30 15.05 10.55 -16.71
CA TRP A 30 15.11 11.99 -16.48
C TRP A 30 13.98 12.42 -15.53
N SER A 31 14.32 13.18 -14.50
CA SER A 31 13.33 13.88 -13.66
C SER A 31 12.63 15.01 -14.42
N GLU A 32 11.54 15.55 -13.86
CA GLU A 32 10.82 16.69 -14.44
C GLU A 32 11.67 17.96 -14.57
N ASP A 33 12.70 18.10 -13.73
CA ASP A 33 13.67 19.20 -13.77
C ASP A 33 14.88 18.87 -14.67
N ASP A 34 14.71 17.92 -15.61
CA ASP A 34 15.70 17.53 -16.63
C ASP A 34 17.02 16.92 -16.09
N LYS A 35 17.08 16.51 -14.82
CA LYS A 35 18.24 15.80 -14.25
C LYS A 35 18.25 14.33 -14.63
N ASN A 36 19.42 13.82 -15.02
CA ASN A 36 19.62 12.41 -15.37
C ASN A 36 19.76 11.54 -14.11
N TRP A 37 18.94 10.50 -14.00
CA TRP A 37 18.94 9.60 -12.84
C TRP A 37 20.33 9.00 -12.55
N TYR A 38 20.95 8.36 -13.55
CA TYR A 38 22.21 7.62 -13.37
C TYR A 38 23.37 8.53 -12.97
N GLU A 39 23.37 9.77 -13.46
CA GLU A 39 24.38 10.78 -13.10
C GLU A 39 24.15 11.35 -11.71
N GLU A 40 22.90 11.42 -11.25
CA GLU A 40 22.51 11.95 -9.94
C GLU A 40 22.62 10.92 -8.80
N VAL A 41 22.72 9.61 -9.10
CA VAL A 41 22.89 8.55 -8.08
C VAL A 41 24.06 8.86 -7.14
N LYS A 42 25.19 9.37 -7.66
CA LYS A 42 26.39 9.71 -6.88
C LYS A 42 26.19 10.88 -5.89
N ASN A 43 25.14 11.67 -6.06
CA ASN A 43 24.85 12.83 -5.22
C ASN A 43 24.00 12.47 -3.98
N PHE A 44 23.52 11.23 -3.89
CA PHE A 44 22.86 10.71 -2.69
C PHE A 44 23.89 10.35 -1.60
N GLN A 45 23.60 10.69 -0.35
CA GLN A 45 24.45 10.35 0.79
C GLN A 45 24.35 8.86 1.13
N PRO A 46 25.41 8.17 1.56
CA PRO A 46 25.35 6.74 1.87
C PRO A 46 24.45 6.41 3.08
N ASP A 47 24.41 7.29 4.09
CA ASP A 47 23.74 7.03 5.37
C ASP A 47 22.29 7.57 5.46
N THR A 48 21.66 7.86 4.33
CA THR A 48 20.26 8.33 4.24
C THR A 48 19.34 7.26 3.67
N ILE A 49 18.05 7.39 3.94
CA ILE A 49 17.00 6.56 3.35
C ILE A 49 16.55 7.20 2.03
N LYS A 50 16.36 6.38 0.99
CA LYS A 50 15.83 6.78 -0.32
C LYS A 50 14.45 6.17 -0.44
N ILE A 51 13.47 7.03 -0.72
CA ILE A 51 12.08 6.67 -0.83
C ILE A 51 11.66 6.86 -2.27
N VAL A 52 11.06 5.81 -2.84
CA VAL A 52 10.37 5.88 -4.12
C VAL A 52 8.87 5.99 -3.84
N TYR A 53 8.23 6.98 -4.47
CA TYR A 53 6.79 7.19 -4.32
C TYR A 53 6.11 7.48 -5.65
N ASP A 54 4.83 7.11 -5.74
CA ASP A 54 4.00 7.23 -6.94
C ASP A 54 3.34 8.62 -7.09
N ALA A 55 2.54 8.82 -8.14
CA ALA A 55 1.84 10.08 -8.38
C ALA A 55 0.83 10.46 -7.29
N ASN A 56 0.37 9.49 -6.49
CA ASN A 56 -0.49 9.71 -5.32
C ASN A 56 0.31 9.86 -4.02
N ASN A 57 1.64 10.01 -4.13
CA ASN A 57 2.59 10.08 -3.04
C ASN A 57 2.75 8.80 -2.20
N ILE A 58 2.20 7.68 -2.64
CA ILE A 58 2.27 6.40 -1.93
C ILE A 58 3.68 5.84 -2.08
N ILE A 59 4.28 5.43 -0.97
CA ILE A 59 5.62 4.84 -0.94
C ILE A 59 5.56 3.41 -1.47
N VAL A 60 6.40 3.12 -2.46
CA VAL A 60 6.43 1.82 -3.17
C VAL A 60 7.78 1.11 -3.09
N ALA A 61 8.84 1.82 -2.71
CA ALA A 61 10.14 1.21 -2.42
C ALA A 61 10.95 2.07 -1.44
N ILE A 62 11.78 1.41 -0.64
CA ILE A 62 12.67 2.04 0.33
C ILE A 62 14.04 1.34 0.26
N THR A 63 15.12 2.11 0.16
CA THR A 63 16.48 1.57 0.15
C THR A 63 17.46 2.55 0.80
N LYS A 64 18.66 2.07 1.15
CA LYS A 64 19.80 2.95 1.46
C LYS A 64 20.75 3.13 0.28
N ASP A 65 20.64 2.28 -0.75
CA ASP A 65 21.47 2.37 -1.94
C ASP A 65 20.61 2.81 -3.13
N ALA A 66 20.80 4.05 -3.58
CA ALA A 66 20.04 4.58 -4.71
C ALA A 66 20.32 3.79 -6.00
N SER A 67 21.50 3.20 -6.16
CA SER A 67 21.88 2.48 -7.38
C SER A 67 21.06 1.21 -7.63
N THR A 68 20.37 0.69 -6.61
CA THR A 68 19.50 -0.49 -6.73
C THR A 68 18.11 -0.16 -7.29
N LEU A 69 17.79 1.11 -7.54
CA LEU A 69 16.47 1.55 -7.98
C LEU A 69 16.39 1.70 -9.51
N ASN A 70 15.25 1.32 -10.06
CA ASN A 70 14.78 1.71 -11.38
C ASN A 70 13.50 2.55 -11.23
N PRO A 71 13.60 3.88 -11.08
CA PRO A 71 12.48 4.72 -10.68
C PRO A 71 11.64 5.25 -11.86
N GLU A 72 11.63 4.57 -13.01
CA GLU A 72 10.80 4.97 -14.15
C GLU A 72 9.31 5.02 -13.76
N GLY A 73 8.66 6.17 -13.97
CA GLY A 73 7.27 6.42 -13.61
C GLY A 73 7.06 6.93 -12.18
N PHE A 74 8.12 7.07 -11.38
CA PHE A 74 8.05 7.43 -9.96
C PHE A 74 8.87 8.67 -9.63
N SER A 75 8.79 9.10 -8.36
CA SER A 75 9.67 10.11 -7.78
C SER A 75 10.58 9.47 -6.73
N VAL A 76 11.80 10.00 -6.56
CA VAL A 76 12.76 9.57 -5.55
C VAL A 76 13.13 10.74 -4.64
N VAL A 77 13.03 10.55 -3.33
CA VAL A 77 13.45 11.53 -2.34
C VAL A 77 14.38 10.92 -1.30
N GLU A 78 15.40 11.68 -0.94
CA GLU A 78 16.32 11.37 0.13
C GLU A 78 15.84 11.98 1.45
N VAL A 79 15.76 11.15 2.49
CA VAL A 79 15.34 11.55 3.84
C VAL A 79 16.35 11.07 4.89
N PRO A 80 16.47 11.76 6.04
CA PRO A 80 17.42 11.35 7.07
C PRO A 80 17.04 9.99 7.67
N ASP A 81 18.05 9.20 8.03
CA ASP A 81 17.88 7.88 8.63
C ASP A 81 17.57 7.96 10.14
N ILE A 82 16.35 8.40 10.45
CA ILE A 82 15.85 8.58 11.82
C ILE A 82 14.75 7.57 12.16
N THR A 83 14.51 7.35 13.46
CA THR A 83 13.49 6.42 13.96
C THR A 83 12.10 6.65 13.37
N ALA A 84 11.72 7.90 13.06
CA ALA A 84 10.43 8.19 12.44
C ALA A 84 10.32 7.61 11.02
N ASN A 85 11.36 7.79 10.18
CA ASN A 85 11.38 7.34 8.78
C ASN A 85 11.58 5.82 8.67
N ARG A 86 12.33 5.21 9.61
CA ARG A 86 12.52 3.75 9.67
C ARG A 86 11.26 2.94 9.96
N ARG A 87 10.16 3.59 10.35
CA ARG A 87 8.86 2.92 10.56
C ARG A 87 8.15 2.62 9.24
N ALA A 88 8.51 3.33 8.17
CA ALA A 88 7.92 3.13 6.88
C ALA A 88 8.41 1.83 6.23
N ASP A 89 7.50 1.22 5.50
CA ASP A 89 7.71 0.04 4.67
C ASP A 89 7.12 0.29 3.27
N ASP A 90 7.29 -0.67 2.38
CA ASP A 90 6.80 -0.66 1.00
C ASP A 90 5.39 -1.27 0.84
N SER A 91 4.63 -1.43 1.95
CA SER A 91 3.29 -2.05 1.92
C SER A 91 2.20 -1.17 1.31
N GLY A 92 2.52 0.06 0.89
CA GLY A 92 1.55 1.05 0.42
C GLY A 92 0.71 1.69 1.53
N LYS A 93 1.09 1.49 2.81
CA LYS A 93 0.49 2.14 4.00
C LYS A 93 1.17 3.44 4.40
N TRP A 94 2.20 3.85 3.66
CA TRP A 94 2.99 5.05 3.91
C TRP A 94 2.98 5.95 2.67
N MET A 95 3.10 7.25 2.90
CA MET A 95 3.18 8.26 1.86
C MET A 95 4.25 9.30 2.16
N PHE A 96 4.80 9.92 1.11
CA PHE A 96 5.69 11.07 1.24
C PHE A 96 4.92 12.36 0.96
N LYS A 97 4.61 13.14 1.99
CA LYS A 97 3.78 14.34 1.87
C LYS A 97 4.40 15.50 2.64
N ASP A 98 4.44 16.68 2.02
CA ASP A 98 4.93 17.91 2.63
C ASP A 98 6.33 17.79 3.27
N GLY A 99 7.22 17.02 2.62
CA GLY A 99 8.60 16.80 3.08
C GLY A 99 8.74 15.71 4.15
N ALA A 100 7.67 15.01 4.52
CA ALA A 100 7.66 14.02 5.58
C ALA A 100 7.13 12.65 5.13
N VAL A 101 7.64 11.62 5.78
CA VAL A 101 7.12 10.24 5.68
C VAL A 101 6.01 10.10 6.70
N VAL A 102 4.79 9.88 6.22
CA VAL A 102 3.59 9.80 7.07
C VAL A 102 2.79 8.54 6.73
N LYS A 103 1.91 8.11 7.63
CA LYS A 103 0.93 7.08 7.31
C LYS A 103 0.05 7.57 6.16
N ARG A 104 -0.28 6.68 5.24
CA ARG A 104 -1.14 6.99 4.10
C ARG A 104 -2.46 7.56 4.58
N ILE A 105 -2.83 8.68 3.97
CA ILE A 105 -4.13 9.32 4.13
C ILE A 105 -4.97 8.85 2.96
N TYR A 106 -5.98 8.04 3.24
CA TYR A 106 -6.89 7.52 2.23
C TYR A 106 -7.95 8.56 1.87
N THR A 107 -8.36 8.59 0.61
CA THR A 107 -9.52 9.39 0.18
C THR A 107 -10.82 8.84 0.77
N ALA A 108 -11.89 9.63 0.75
CA ALA A 108 -13.20 9.17 1.20
C ALA A 108 -13.66 7.91 0.44
N ASP A 109 -13.45 7.89 -0.88
CA ASP A 109 -13.80 6.74 -1.73
C ASP A 109 -12.97 5.49 -1.41
N GLU A 110 -11.67 5.65 -1.14
CA GLU A 110 -10.80 4.53 -0.73
C GLU A 110 -11.21 3.98 0.64
N GLN A 111 -11.57 4.85 1.59
CA GLN A 111 -12.05 4.45 2.91
C GLN A 111 -13.39 3.70 2.80
N GLN A 112 -14.30 4.21 1.97
CA GLN A 112 -15.57 3.56 1.67
C GLN A 112 -15.34 2.16 1.10
N GLN A 113 -14.48 2.03 0.09
CA GLN A 113 -14.18 0.75 -0.54
C GLN A 113 -13.54 -0.25 0.43
N GLN A 114 -12.67 0.22 1.32
CA GLN A 114 -12.10 -0.61 2.39
C GLN A 114 -13.18 -1.07 3.38
N ALA A 115 -14.08 -0.18 3.80
CA ALA A 115 -15.18 -0.52 4.69
C ALA A 115 -16.14 -1.54 4.04
N GLU A 116 -16.46 -1.38 2.76
CA GLU A 116 -17.27 -2.34 2.00
C GLU A 116 -16.58 -3.70 1.87
N SER A 117 -15.28 -3.71 1.60
CA SER A 117 -14.48 -4.94 1.54
C SER A 117 -14.43 -5.65 2.91
N GLN A 118 -14.28 -4.87 3.99
CA GLN A 118 -14.32 -5.38 5.36
C GLN A 118 -15.70 -5.96 5.69
N LYS A 119 -16.79 -5.27 5.32
CA LYS A 119 -18.17 -5.78 5.50
C LYS A 119 -18.35 -7.13 4.81
N ALA A 120 -17.91 -7.24 3.56
CA ALA A 120 -17.98 -8.49 2.80
C ALA A 120 -17.16 -9.61 3.45
N ALA A 121 -15.95 -9.30 3.94
CA ALA A 121 -15.10 -10.27 4.63
C ALA A 121 -15.73 -10.78 5.94
N LEU A 122 -16.29 -9.87 6.76
CA LEU A 122 -16.95 -10.22 8.02
C LEU A 122 -18.22 -11.05 7.80
N LEU A 123 -19.00 -10.74 6.75
CA LEU A 123 -20.16 -11.55 6.37
C LEU A 123 -19.76 -12.94 5.90
N SER A 124 -18.72 -13.04 5.08
CA SER A 124 -18.17 -14.33 4.63
C SER A 124 -17.65 -15.17 5.80
N GLU A 125 -16.97 -14.53 6.76
CA GLU A 125 -16.53 -15.19 7.99
C GLU A 125 -17.72 -15.69 8.82
N ALA A 126 -18.75 -14.87 9.03
CA ALA A 126 -19.95 -15.28 9.74
C ALA A 126 -20.64 -16.47 9.07
N GLU A 127 -20.78 -16.42 7.75
CA GLU A 127 -21.39 -17.50 6.96
C GLU A 127 -20.63 -18.82 7.11
N SER A 128 -19.29 -18.76 7.18
CA SER A 128 -18.43 -19.94 7.37
C SER A 128 -18.67 -20.65 8.71
N VAL A 129 -19.16 -19.92 9.72
CA VAL A 129 -19.53 -20.46 11.03
C VAL A 129 -21.01 -20.87 11.08
N ILE A 130 -21.90 -20.08 10.48
CA ILE A 130 -23.35 -20.31 10.47
C ILE A 130 -23.70 -21.60 9.72
N GLN A 131 -23.18 -21.79 8.50
CA GLN A 131 -23.54 -22.93 7.63
C GLN A 131 -23.41 -24.32 8.28
N PRO A 132 -22.31 -24.68 8.97
CA PRO A 132 -22.24 -25.97 9.66
C PRO A 132 -23.19 -26.08 10.86
N LEU A 133 -23.42 -25.00 11.60
CA LEU A 133 -24.32 -24.97 12.76
C LEU A 133 -25.79 -25.12 12.34
N GLU A 134 -26.22 -24.38 11.31
CA GLU A 134 -27.54 -24.55 10.69
C GLU A 134 -27.76 -25.99 10.23
N ARG A 135 -26.73 -26.61 9.64
CA ARG A 135 -26.79 -28.01 9.21
C ARG A 135 -26.96 -28.95 10.39
N ALA A 136 -26.23 -28.75 11.49
CA ALA A 136 -26.38 -29.55 12.71
C ALA A 136 -27.78 -29.41 13.30
N VAL A 137 -28.35 -28.20 13.32
CA VAL A 137 -29.73 -27.96 13.78
C VAL A 137 -30.73 -28.67 12.89
N ARG A 138 -30.60 -28.53 11.56
CA ARG A 138 -31.49 -29.15 10.57
C ARG A 138 -31.47 -30.68 10.63
N LEU A 139 -30.32 -31.27 10.93
CA LEU A 139 -30.17 -32.72 11.09
C LEU A 139 -30.55 -33.21 12.50
N ASN A 140 -31.00 -32.32 13.39
CA ASN A 140 -31.28 -32.61 14.80
C ASN A 140 -30.06 -33.18 15.56
N MET A 141 -28.86 -32.74 15.18
CA MET A 141 -27.58 -33.15 15.78
C MET A 141 -26.95 -32.05 16.63
N ALA A 142 -27.51 -30.83 16.63
CA ALA A 142 -26.93 -29.69 17.34
C ALA A 142 -27.06 -29.79 18.86
N THR A 143 -25.97 -29.45 19.58
CA THR A 143 -25.98 -29.23 21.03
C THR A 143 -26.61 -27.88 21.41
N ASP A 144 -26.88 -27.66 22.69
CA ASP A 144 -27.41 -26.37 23.18
C ASP A 144 -26.39 -25.23 23.00
N GLU A 145 -25.10 -25.53 23.13
CA GLU A 145 -24.02 -24.58 22.85
C GLU A 145 -23.96 -24.22 21.36
N GLU A 146 -24.08 -25.20 20.46
CA GLU A 146 -24.13 -24.95 19.01
C GLU A 146 -25.34 -24.10 18.60
N ARG A 147 -26.49 -24.30 19.25
CA ARG A 147 -27.70 -23.47 19.03
C ARG A 147 -27.49 -22.04 19.52
N THR A 148 -26.91 -21.87 20.71
CA THR A 148 -26.59 -20.55 21.27
C THR A 148 -25.58 -19.81 20.38
N ARG A 149 -24.57 -20.53 19.89
CA ARG A 149 -23.56 -20.00 18.98
C ARG A 149 -24.16 -19.61 17.64
N LEU A 150 -25.04 -20.44 17.07
CA LEU A 150 -25.75 -20.12 15.83
C LEU A 150 -26.51 -18.80 15.96
N GLU A 151 -27.32 -18.64 17.01
CA GLU A 151 -28.09 -17.42 17.25
C GLU A 151 -27.19 -16.18 17.38
N ALA A 152 -26.05 -16.30 18.08
CA ALA A 152 -25.10 -15.21 18.23
C ALA A 152 -24.48 -14.80 16.88
N TRP A 153 -24.08 -15.76 16.06
CA TRP A 153 -23.47 -15.51 14.76
C TRP A 153 -24.47 -15.00 13.70
N GLU A 154 -25.70 -15.49 13.69
CA GLU A 154 -26.78 -14.96 12.84
C GLU A 154 -27.11 -13.51 13.21
N ARG A 155 -27.22 -13.19 14.51
CA ARG A 155 -27.40 -11.80 14.96
C ARG A 155 -26.24 -10.93 14.53
N TYR A 156 -25.01 -11.41 14.71
CA TYR A 156 -23.81 -10.69 14.28
C TYR A 156 -23.80 -10.42 12.77
N SER A 157 -24.10 -11.42 11.92
CA SER A 157 -24.12 -11.24 10.46
C SER A 157 -25.17 -10.20 10.04
N VAL A 158 -26.35 -10.20 10.67
CA VAL A 158 -27.38 -9.18 10.45
C VAL A 158 -26.89 -7.80 10.87
N LEU A 159 -26.24 -7.66 12.03
CA LEU A 159 -25.68 -6.39 12.48
C LEU A 159 -24.61 -5.88 11.51
N VAL A 160 -23.68 -6.73 11.08
CA VAL A 160 -22.65 -6.40 10.07
C VAL A 160 -23.31 -5.95 8.76
N SER A 161 -24.35 -6.65 8.29
CA SER A 161 -25.05 -6.31 7.04
C SER A 161 -25.69 -4.91 7.07
N ARG A 162 -26.00 -4.40 8.26
CA ARG A 162 -26.63 -3.09 8.48
C ARG A 162 -25.65 -1.95 8.72
N VAL A 163 -24.35 -2.25 8.87
CA VAL A 163 -23.32 -1.22 9.02
C VAL A 163 -23.32 -0.28 7.82
N ASP A 164 -23.38 1.02 8.10
CA ASP A 164 -23.14 2.09 7.14
C ASP A 164 -21.63 2.21 6.90
N THR A 165 -21.19 1.89 5.68
CA THR A 165 -19.76 1.86 5.33
C THR A 165 -19.16 3.26 5.16
N ALA A 166 -19.98 4.32 5.09
CA ALA A 166 -19.50 5.70 5.08
C ALA A 166 -19.06 6.19 6.47
N ASN A 167 -19.60 5.59 7.53
CA ASN A 167 -19.21 5.85 8.92
C ASN A 167 -19.35 4.55 9.74
N PRO A 168 -18.42 3.59 9.55
CA PRO A 168 -18.60 2.24 10.04
C PRO A 168 -18.43 2.12 11.55
N GLU A 169 -19.45 1.57 12.21
CA GLU A 169 -19.39 1.08 13.59
C GLU A 169 -19.53 -0.45 13.57
N TRP A 170 -18.41 -1.15 13.68
CA TRP A 170 -18.40 -2.61 13.56
C TRP A 170 -18.91 -3.28 14.84
N PRO A 171 -19.88 -4.22 14.76
CA PRO A 171 -20.33 -4.98 15.92
C PRO A 171 -19.20 -5.86 16.46
N GLN A 172 -19.25 -6.17 17.76
CA GLN A 172 -18.28 -7.06 18.37
C GLN A 172 -18.51 -8.50 17.91
N LYS A 173 -17.43 -9.19 17.56
CA LYS A 173 -17.49 -10.57 17.10
C LYS A 173 -17.91 -11.51 18.25
N PRO A 174 -18.87 -12.42 18.04
CA PRO A 174 -19.22 -13.44 19.02
C PRO A 174 -18.15 -14.54 19.09
N GLU A 175 -18.14 -15.31 20.18
CA GLU A 175 -17.25 -16.46 20.38
C GLU A 175 -17.69 -17.72 19.59
#